data_AF-A0A0C1JJ80-F1
#
_entry.id   AF-A0A0C1JJ80-F1
#
_cell.length_a   1.000
_cell.length_b   1.000
_cell.length_c   1.000
_cell.angle_alpha   90.00
_cell.angle_beta   90.00
_cell.angle_gamma   90.00
#
_symmetry.space_group_name_H-M   'P 1'
#
loop_
_entity.id
_entity.type
_entity.pdbx_description
1 polymer ?
#
loop_
_entity_poly.entity_id
_entity_poly.type
_entity_poly.pdbx_seq_one_letter_code
_entity_poly.pdbx_strand_id
1 'polypeptide(L)' 'MLEMRDKVLLLLEFVGAFQKSELISLTIDDIKFVREGLQITLRKSKTDQERKGGI' A
#
# COMPACT_ATOMS: atom_id res chain seq x y z
N MET A 1 17.96 9.38 5.12
CA MET A 1 16.70 9.28 4.33
C MET A 1 16.29 7.85 4.03
N LEU A 2 17.20 6.93 3.64
CA LEU A 2 16.85 5.52 3.37
C LEU A 2 16.18 4.79 4.55
N GLU A 3 16.76 4.96 5.74
CA GLU A 3 16.27 4.37 7.01
C GLU A 3 14.79 4.63 7.31
N MET A 4 14.30 5.84 7.02
CA MET A 4 12.92 6.22 7.34
C MET A 4 11.95 5.61 6.34
N ARG A 5 12.33 5.57 5.05
CA ARG A 5 11.54 4.91 4.01
C ARG A 5 11.36 3.43 4.33
N ASP A 6 12.43 2.73 4.68
CA ASP A 6 12.36 1.29 4.91
C ASP A 6 11.52 0.96 6.16
N LYS A 7 11.55 1.81 7.20
CA LYS A 7 10.66 1.71 8.37
C LYS A 7 9.19 1.99 8.03
N VAL A 8 8.93 2.99 7.19
CA VAL A 8 7.57 3.31 6.73
C VAL A 8 7.02 2.18 5.86
N LEU A 9 7.83 1.62 4.95
CA LEU A 9 7.44 0.45 4.16
C LEU A 9 7.07 -0.73 5.07
N LEU A 10 7.92 -1.06 6.05
CA LEU A 10 7.63 -2.15 7.00
C LEU A 10 6.32 -1.93 7.77
N LEU A 11 6.08 -0.71 8.27
CA LEU A 11 4.86 -0.39 9.00
C LEU A 11 3.61 -0.48 8.12
N LEU A 12 3.70 0.02 6.88
CA LEU A 12 2.57 -0.02 5.95
C LEU A 12 2.27 -1.45 5.48
N GLU A 13 3.30 -2.25 5.20
CA GLU A 13 3.16 -3.68 4.90
C GLU A 13 2.48 -4.41 6.07
N PHE A 14 2.90 -4.13 7.30
CA PHE A 14 2.37 -4.77 8.50
C PHE A 14 0.92 -4.37 8.81
N VAL A 15 0.58 -3.08 8.73
CA VAL A 15 -0.76 -2.57 9.08
C VAL A 15 -1.77 -2.81 7.96
N GLY A 16 -1.33 -2.70 6.69
CA GLY A 16 -2.20 -2.77 5.52
C GLY A 16 -2.16 -4.09 4.76
N ALA A 17 -1.31 -5.05 5.16
CA ALA A 17 -1.06 -6.30 4.44
C ALA A 17 -0.63 -6.09 2.98
N PHE A 18 0.06 -4.97 2.70
CA PHE A 18 0.54 -4.62 1.36
C PHE A 18 1.82 -5.37 1.01
N GLN A 19 2.06 -5.59 -0.28
CA GLN A 19 3.36 -6.06 -0.76
C GLN A 19 4.28 -4.88 -1.08
N LYS A 20 5.59 -5.05 -0.86
CA LYS A 20 6.62 -4.06 -1.21
C LYS A 20 6.48 -3.48 -2.62
N SER A 21 6.13 -4.33 -3.60
CA SER A 21 5.96 -3.91 -4.99
C SER A 21 4.79 -2.96 -5.21
N GLU A 22 3.77 -3.00 -4.36
CA GLU A 22 2.61 -2.10 -4.42
C GLU A 22 3.00 -0.73 -3.80
N LEU A 23 3.69 -0.76 -2.66
CA LEU A 23 4.18 0.41 -1.96
C LEU A 23 5.28 1.18 -2.71
N ILE A 24 6.08 0.52 -3.55
CA ILE A 24 7.11 1.19 -4.34
C ILE A 24 6.52 2.10 -5.44
N SER A 25 5.27 1.85 -5.83
CA SER A 25 4.54 2.62 -6.85
C SER A 25 3.69 3.74 -6.27
N LEU A 26 3.62 3.83 -4.94
CA LEU A 26 2.78 4.77 -4.22
C LEU A 26 3.36 6.18 -4.30
N THR A 27 2.52 7.14 -4.67
CA THR A 27 2.86 8.57 -4.68
C THR A 27 2.09 9.30 -3.59
N ILE A 28 2.51 10.52 -3.24
CA ILE A 28 1.85 11.33 -2.20
C ILE A 28 0.37 11.60 -2.56
N ASP A 29 0.04 11.68 -3.85
CA ASP A 29 -1.34 11.89 -4.32
C ASP A 29 -2.26 10.69 -4.03
N ASP A 30 -1.69 9.49 -3.87
CA ASP A 30 -2.43 8.27 -3.56
C ASP A 30 -2.76 8.14 -2.06
N ILE A 31 -2.27 9.07 -1.23
CA ILE A 31 -2.42 9.05 0.24
C ILE A 31 -3.33 10.19 0.67
N LYS A 32 -4.42 9.85 1.37
CA LYS A 32 -5.35 10.83 1.94
C LYS A 32 -5.48 10.63 3.45
N PHE A 33 -5.30 11.70 4.20
CA PHE A 33 -5.65 11.73 5.61
C PHE A 33 -7.16 11.97 5.74
N VAL A 34 -7.85 11.03 6.38
CA VAL A 34 -9.28 11.08 6.66
C VAL A 34 -9.49 11.08 8.17
N ARG A 35 -10.71 11.34 8.65
CA ARG A 35 -10.97 11.43 10.10
C ARG A 35 -10.71 10.10 10.81
N GLU A 36 -10.89 9.00 10.10
CA GLU A 36 -10.76 7.62 10.55
C GLU A 36 -9.29 7.14 10.51
N GLY A 37 -8.38 7.91 9.91
CA GLY A 37 -6.97 7.57 9.80
C GLY A 37 -6.37 7.88 8.43
N LEU A 38 -5.68 6.88 7.86
CA LEU A 38 -4.96 7.01 6.59
C LEU A 38 -5.63 6.16 5.52
N GLN A 39 -6.11 6.80 4.46
CA GLN A 39 -6.61 6.11 3.27
C GLN A 39 -5.51 6.07 2.22
N ILE A 40 -5.18 4.85 1.77
CA ILE A 40 -4.15 4.60 0.75
C ILE A 40 -4.83 3.99 -0.47
N THR A 41 -4.60 4.59 -1.64
CA THR A 41 -5.18 4.12 -2.91
C THR A 41 -4.12 3.36 -3.71
N LEU A 42 -4.30 2.06 -3.94
CA LEU A 42 -3.38 1.27 -4.77
C LEU A 42 -3.84 1.27 -6.23
N ARG A 43 -3.06 1.91 -7.12
CA ARG A 43 -3.36 1.95 -8.57
C ARG A 43 -3.19 0.62 -9.29
N LYS A 44 -2.33 -0.26 -8.78
CA LYS A 44 -2.21 -1.66 -9.19
C LYS A 44 -2.06 -2.49 -7.93
N SER A 45 -3.12 -3.21 -7.57
CA SER A 45 -3.02 -4.22 -6.52
C SER A 45 -2.87 -5.60 -7.13
N LYS A 46 -1.87 -6.36 -6.68
CA LYS A 46 -1.70 -7.75 -7.10
C LYS A 46 -2.87 -8.63 -6.66
N THR A 47 -3.55 -8.25 -5.59
CA THR A 47 -4.75 -8.93 -5.07
C THR A 47 -5.89 -8.98 -6.10
N ASP A 48 -5.94 -8.03 -7.05
CA ASP A 48 -6.94 -8.03 -8.12
C ASP A 48 -6.60 -9.00 -9.26
N GLN A 49 -5.31 -9.34 -9.44
CA GLN A 49 -4.90 -10.33 -10.45
C GLN A 49 -5.05 -11.78 -9.98
N GLU A 50 -5.07 -12.06 -8.68
CA GLU A 50 -5.25 -13.42 -8.16
C GLU A 50 -6.73 -13.77 -7.83
N ARG A 51 -7.63 -12.77 -7.83
CA ARG A 51 -9.09 -13.02 -7.68
C ARG A 51 -9.84 -13.13 -9.01
N LYS A 52 -9.16 -13.58 -10.07
CA LYS A 52 -9.77 -14.12 -11.31
C LYS A 52 -9.89 -15.65 -11.29
N GLY A 53 -10.30 -16.18 -10.15
CA GLY A 53 -10.69 -17.58 -9.97
C GLY A 53 -11.98 -17.63 -9.16
N GLY A 54 -13.02 -16.97 -9.65
CA GLY A 54 -14.38 -17.28 -9.20
C GLY A 54 -14.72 -18.68 -9.68
N ILE A 55 -14.99 -19.58 -8.73
CA ILE A 55 -15.80 -20.77 -8.98
C ILE A 55 -17.25 -20.30 -9.09
#